data_AF-A0A383AZR9-F1
#
_entry.id   AF-A0A383AZR9-F1
#
_cell.length_a   1.000
_cell.length_b   1.000
_cell.length_c   1.000
_cell.angle_alpha   90.00
_cell.angle_beta   90.00
_cell.angle_gamma   90.00
#
_symmetry.space_group_name_H-M   'P 1'
#
loop_
_entity.id
_entity.type
_entity.pdbx_description
1 polymer ?
#
loop_
_entity_poly.entity_id
_entity_poly.type
_entity_poly.pdbx_seq_one_letter_code
_entity_poly.pdbx_strand_id
1 'polypeptide(L)'
;MKKLLGIVVLGLFLSGNVYADKGYLRDFQDFLDENKYKLAEYGIEGIEVINVCKVHKKNSKKWLQAECNDRPGGTFEVKNKLKIKFYKEYIKDDGKTKVNFDTLFYYGAFQLFDNTFPSYVTVETSKKPYVFEFDKRENKDVKNEINSTGILSYLLFENGKIVVDEITPKNRFAIFFDNETKWGSASVGKSIVSYVTGHAICGGYIDSINSEINDWPLIKNTLYDGQKLIN
;
A
#
# COMPACT_ATOMS: atom_id res chain seq x y z
N MET A 1 -44.55 28.01 45.14
CA MET A 1 -45.31 28.23 43.89
C MET A 1 -44.34 28.41 42.73
N LYS A 2 -44.56 27.68 41.62
CA LYS A 2 -43.87 27.73 40.30
C LYS A 2 -42.36 27.38 40.34
N LYS A 3 -41.97 26.09 40.24
CA LYS A 3 -41.77 25.30 39.00
C LYS A 3 -40.95 26.01 37.91
N LEU A 4 -39.67 25.66 37.82
CA LEU A 4 -38.91 25.64 36.57
C LEU A 4 -37.97 24.43 36.64
N LEU A 5 -38.44 23.33 36.04
CA LEU A 5 -37.63 22.17 35.68
C LEU A 5 -36.65 22.60 34.58
N GLY A 6 -35.37 22.73 34.92
CA GLY A 6 -34.28 22.69 33.96
C GLY A 6 -33.56 21.37 34.15
N ILE A 7 -33.89 20.37 33.34
CA ILE A 7 -33.17 19.10 33.29
C ILE A 7 -31.75 19.42 32.81
N VAL A 8 -30.80 19.48 33.75
CA VAL A 8 -29.37 19.35 33.44
C VAL A 8 -29.16 17.88 33.13
N VAL A 9 -29.34 17.51 31.86
CA VAL A 9 -28.81 16.24 31.36
C VAL A 9 -27.30 16.38 31.44
N LEU A 10 -26.73 15.82 32.50
CA LEU A 10 -25.32 15.52 32.62
C LEU A 10 -25.01 14.45 31.56
N GLY A 11 -24.91 14.88 30.30
CA GLY A 11 -24.44 14.10 29.17
C GLY A 11 -22.91 13.96 29.24
N LEU A 12 -22.39 13.48 30.37
CA LEU A 12 -21.09 12.82 30.45
C LEU A 12 -21.24 11.41 29.88
N PHE A 13 -21.74 11.31 28.65
CA PHE A 13 -21.52 10.15 27.82
C PHE A 13 -20.35 10.49 26.91
N LEU A 14 -19.16 10.11 27.41
CA LEU A 14 -18.12 9.48 26.62
C LEU A 14 -18.19 9.84 25.13
N SER A 15 -17.76 11.05 24.78
CA SER A 15 -17.11 11.22 23.50
C SER A 15 -15.85 10.36 23.58
N GLY A 16 -15.99 9.08 23.24
CA GLY A 16 -14.86 8.32 22.75
C GLY A 16 -14.24 9.21 21.69
N ASN A 17 -13.05 9.75 21.98
CA ASN A 17 -12.24 10.40 20.98
C ASN A 17 -11.95 9.34 19.94
N VAL A 18 -12.79 9.31 18.92
CA VAL A 18 -12.64 8.47 17.76
C VAL A 18 -11.53 9.10 16.95
N TYR A 19 -10.29 8.74 17.29
CA TYR A 19 -9.13 9.00 16.45
C TYR A 19 -9.32 8.18 15.17
N ALA A 20 -9.80 8.83 14.12
CA ALA A 20 -9.65 8.32 12.76
C ALA A 20 -8.15 8.29 12.44
N ASP A 21 -7.68 7.32 11.66
CA ASP A 21 -6.29 7.26 11.21
C ASP A 21 -5.99 8.36 10.19
N LYS A 22 -5.88 9.58 10.72
CA LYS A 22 -5.39 10.79 10.06
C LYS A 22 -3.88 10.97 10.32
N GLY A 23 -3.23 9.99 10.97
CA GLY A 23 -1.86 10.10 11.45
C GLY A 23 -0.88 10.41 10.31
N TYR A 24 -1.15 9.81 9.15
CA TYR A 24 -0.29 9.88 7.96
C TYR A 24 -0.74 10.92 6.93
N LEU A 25 -1.67 11.82 7.26
CA LEU A 25 -2.11 12.86 6.32
C LEU A 25 -0.98 13.81 5.92
N ARG A 26 -0.07 14.12 6.87
CA ARG A 26 1.11 14.93 6.59
C ARG A 26 2.06 14.19 5.64
N ASP A 27 2.39 12.94 5.96
CA ASP A 27 3.32 12.15 5.15
C ASP A 27 2.75 11.90 3.73
N PHE A 28 1.43 11.73 3.62
CA PHE A 28 0.76 11.67 2.33
C PHE A 28 0.85 13.00 1.56
N GLN A 29 0.68 14.15 2.22
CA GLN A 29 0.85 15.45 1.59
C GLN A 29 2.30 15.66 1.13
N ASP A 30 3.27 15.28 1.96
CA ASP A 30 4.69 15.35 1.62
C ASP A 30 5.00 14.46 0.40
N PHE A 31 4.47 13.23 0.36
CA PHE A 31 4.56 12.35 -0.80
C PHE A 31 3.98 12.98 -2.08
N LEU A 32 2.82 13.63 -1.99
CA LEU A 32 2.25 14.34 -3.14
C LEU A 32 3.19 15.45 -3.62
N ASP A 33 3.75 16.23 -2.70
CA ASP A 33 4.62 17.35 -3.01
C ASP A 33 5.99 16.90 -3.58
N GLU A 34 6.54 15.80 -3.08
CA GLU A 34 7.75 15.16 -3.62
C GLU A 34 7.52 14.63 -5.04
N ASN A 35 6.33 14.09 -5.31
CA ASN A 35 5.97 13.47 -6.59
C ASN A 35 5.27 14.43 -7.57
N LYS A 36 5.21 15.74 -7.28
CA LYS A 36 4.45 16.73 -8.05
C LYS A 36 4.71 16.73 -9.56
N TYR A 37 5.96 16.49 -9.99
CA TYR A 37 6.29 16.44 -11.41
C TYR A 37 5.71 15.21 -12.11
N LYS A 38 5.82 14.04 -11.48
CA LYS A 38 5.19 12.81 -11.97
C LYS A 38 3.67 12.93 -11.94
N LEU A 39 3.09 13.52 -10.90
CA LEU A 39 1.65 13.77 -10.79
C LEU A 39 1.14 14.68 -11.92
N ALA A 40 1.92 15.71 -12.30
CA ALA A 40 1.59 16.58 -13.43
C ALA A 40 1.64 15.85 -14.78
N GLU A 41 2.59 14.93 -14.97
CA GLU A 41 2.68 14.10 -16.18
C GLU A 41 1.55 13.06 -16.23
N TYR A 42 1.29 12.38 -15.12
CA TYR A 42 0.42 11.22 -15.05
C TYR A 42 -1.05 11.59 -15.06
N GLY A 43 -1.41 12.75 -14.51
CA GLY A 43 -2.78 13.25 -14.47
C GLY A 43 -3.71 12.37 -13.64
N ILE A 44 -3.68 12.54 -12.32
CA ILE A 44 -4.55 11.79 -11.40
C ILE A 44 -5.80 12.60 -11.09
N GLU A 45 -6.98 12.00 -11.28
CA GLU A 45 -8.24 12.64 -10.95
C GLU A 45 -8.27 13.05 -9.46
N GLY A 46 -8.71 14.28 -9.18
CA GLY A 46 -8.73 14.81 -7.81
C GLY A 46 -7.38 15.37 -7.33
N ILE A 47 -6.31 15.31 -8.11
CA ILE A 47 -5.04 15.99 -7.83
C ILE A 47 -4.77 17.02 -8.92
N GLU A 48 -4.68 18.30 -8.55
CA GLU A 48 -4.36 19.38 -9.48
C GLU A 48 -2.93 19.87 -9.20
N VAL A 49 -2.04 19.74 -10.18
CA VAL A 49 -0.69 20.30 -10.09
C VAL A 49 -0.63 21.59 -10.91
N ILE A 50 -0.40 22.72 -10.24
CA ILE A 50 -0.33 24.03 -10.89
C ILE A 50 1.13 24.49 -11.01
N ASN A 51 1.49 25.06 -12.16
CA ASN A 51 2.70 25.85 -12.27
C ASN A 51 2.39 27.28 -11.81
N VAL A 52 2.78 27.60 -10.57
CA VAL A 52 2.53 28.89 -9.92
C VAL A 52 3.03 30.06 -10.77
N CYS A 53 4.17 29.88 -11.43
CA CYS A 53 4.80 30.92 -12.24
C CYS A 53 4.08 31.21 -13.56
N LYS A 54 3.27 30.26 -14.05
CA LYS A 54 2.44 30.41 -15.26
C LYS A 54 1.02 30.88 -14.94
N VAL A 55 0.46 30.44 -13.81
CA VAL A 55 -0.93 30.71 -13.43
C VAL A 55 -1.07 32.07 -12.73
N HIS A 56 -0.12 32.45 -11.88
CA HIS A 56 -0.18 33.71 -11.16
C HIS A 56 0.46 34.85 -11.96
N LYS A 57 -0.12 36.05 -11.85
CA LYS A 57 0.40 37.26 -12.48
C LYS A 57 1.86 37.50 -12.05
N LYS A 58 2.73 37.76 -13.03
CA LYS A 58 4.14 38.13 -12.80
C LYS A 58 4.24 39.26 -11.77
N ASN A 59 5.19 39.14 -10.84
CA ASN A 59 5.40 40.05 -9.70
C ASN A 59 4.26 40.11 -8.65
N SER A 60 3.22 39.26 -8.73
CA SER A 60 2.28 39.12 -7.62
C SER A 60 2.96 38.51 -6.38
N LYS A 61 2.39 38.72 -5.19
CA LYS A 61 2.94 38.15 -3.94
C LYS A 61 3.21 36.65 -4.04
N LYS A 62 2.24 35.87 -4.55
CA LYS A 62 2.39 34.41 -4.74
C LYS A 62 3.47 34.05 -5.76
N TRP A 63 3.57 34.81 -6.86
CA TRP A 63 4.58 34.59 -7.90
C TRP A 63 6.00 34.89 -7.39
N LEU A 64 6.17 35.96 -6.61
CA LEU A 64 7.45 36.32 -5.99
C LEU A 64 7.83 35.34 -4.88
N GLN A 65 6.88 34.93 -4.02
CA GLN A 65 7.11 33.94 -2.97
C GLN A 65 7.51 32.57 -3.52
N ALA A 66 7.06 32.24 -4.73
CA ALA A 66 7.45 31.00 -5.41
C ALA A 66 8.78 31.12 -6.18
N GLU A 67 9.52 32.23 -6.00
CA GLU A 67 10.84 32.50 -6.58
C GLU A 67 10.88 32.32 -8.10
N CYS A 68 9.80 32.70 -8.77
CA CYS A 68 9.65 32.47 -10.21
C CYS A 68 10.65 33.24 -11.08
N ASN A 69 11.33 34.26 -10.54
CA ASN A 69 12.43 34.95 -11.21
C ASN A 69 13.64 34.03 -11.40
N ASP A 70 13.90 33.16 -10.41
CA ASP A 70 15.11 32.34 -10.35
C ASP A 70 14.86 30.90 -10.86
N ARG A 71 13.60 30.60 -11.22
CA ARG A 71 13.13 29.27 -11.63
C ARG A 71 12.48 29.35 -13.02
N PRO A 72 13.26 29.34 -14.12
CA PRO A 72 12.72 29.50 -15.48
C PRO A 72 11.75 28.38 -15.91
N GLY A 73 11.86 27.18 -15.32
CA GLY A 73 10.89 26.08 -15.51
C GLY A 73 9.58 26.26 -14.72
N GLY A 74 9.55 27.23 -13.81
CA GLY A 74 8.46 27.50 -12.88
C GLY A 74 8.52 26.66 -11.60
N THR A 75 7.66 27.02 -10.65
CA THR A 75 7.45 26.34 -9.37
C THR A 75 6.09 25.66 -9.39
N PHE A 76 6.05 24.40 -8.98
CA PHE A 76 4.82 23.59 -8.97
C PHE A 76 4.27 23.43 -7.55
N GLU A 77 2.94 23.55 -7.43
CA GLU A 77 2.17 23.38 -6.19
C GLU A 77 1.11 22.30 -6.43
N VAL A 78 0.96 21.37 -5.47
CA VAL A 78 -0.04 20.30 -5.55
C VAL A 78 -1.27 20.68 -4.73
N LYS A 79 -2.44 20.65 -5.37
CA LYS A 79 -3.74 20.81 -4.73
C LYS A 79 -4.44 19.46 -4.67
N ASN A 80 -4.50 18.90 -3.47
CA ASN A 80 -5.23 17.68 -3.19
C ASN A 80 -6.74 17.96 -3.01
N LYS A 81 -7.57 17.37 -3.85
CA LYS A 81 -9.05 17.41 -3.79
C LYS A 81 -9.67 16.02 -3.62
N LEU A 82 -8.85 15.03 -3.24
CA LEU A 82 -9.29 13.65 -3.03
C LEU A 82 -10.30 13.57 -1.88
N LYS A 83 -11.36 12.79 -2.08
CA LYS A 83 -12.42 12.48 -1.12
C LYS A 83 -12.09 11.19 -0.37
N ILE A 84 -11.09 11.28 0.50
CA ILE A 84 -10.57 10.15 1.28
C ILE A 84 -11.55 9.80 2.41
N LYS A 85 -11.90 8.52 2.53
CA LYS A 85 -12.64 7.96 3.66
C LYS A 85 -11.64 7.31 4.62
N PHE A 86 -11.62 7.76 5.87
CA PHE A 86 -10.72 7.22 6.88
C PHE A 86 -11.41 6.09 7.65
N TYR A 87 -10.71 4.96 7.79
CA TYR A 87 -11.12 3.81 8.58
C TYR A 87 -10.27 3.75 9.85
N LYS A 88 -10.86 3.26 10.95
CA LYS A 88 -10.14 3.10 12.24
C LYS A 88 -9.38 1.79 12.37
N GLU A 89 -9.81 0.79 11.60
CA GLU A 89 -9.26 -0.56 11.57
C GLU A 89 -8.99 -0.91 10.10
N TYR A 90 -8.47 -2.13 9.87
CA TYR A 90 -8.40 -2.68 8.52
C TYR A 90 -9.75 -2.55 7.81
N ILE A 91 -9.69 -2.22 6.51
CA ILE A 91 -10.87 -2.21 5.67
C ILE A 91 -11.37 -3.66 5.61
N LYS A 92 -12.57 -3.90 6.16
CA LYS A 92 -13.16 -5.24 6.20
C LYS A 92 -13.62 -5.63 4.80
N ASP A 93 -13.20 -6.80 4.37
CA ASP A 93 -13.79 -7.46 3.21
C ASP A 93 -15.07 -8.19 3.65
N ASP A 94 -16.17 -7.43 3.73
CA ASP A 94 -17.50 -7.93 4.07
C ASP A 94 -18.41 -8.08 2.84
N GLY A 95 -17.84 -7.94 1.64
CA GLY A 95 -18.56 -7.90 0.36
C GLY A 95 -19.50 -6.70 0.17
N LYS A 96 -19.60 -5.78 1.14
CA LYS A 96 -20.51 -4.63 1.13
C LYS A 96 -19.76 -3.30 1.12
N THR A 97 -18.59 -3.26 1.74
CA THR A 97 -17.78 -2.06 1.90
C THR A 97 -17.13 -1.70 0.59
N LYS A 98 -17.71 -0.71 -0.10
CA LYS A 98 -17.12 -0.13 -1.32
C LYS A 98 -16.16 1.00 -0.96
N VAL A 99 -14.89 0.80 -1.29
CA VAL A 99 -13.82 1.79 -1.13
C VAL A 99 -13.61 2.51 -2.47
N ASN A 100 -13.54 3.84 -2.44
CA ASN A 100 -13.30 4.63 -3.66
C ASN A 100 -11.79 4.69 -3.99
N PHE A 101 -11.47 5.08 -5.22
CA PHE A 101 -10.10 5.27 -5.68
C PHE A 101 -9.29 6.18 -4.75
N ASP A 102 -9.82 7.35 -4.40
CA ASP A 102 -9.17 8.35 -3.53
C ASP A 102 -8.68 7.75 -2.21
N THR A 103 -9.50 6.89 -1.61
CA THR A 103 -9.17 6.20 -0.37
C THR A 103 -8.13 5.10 -0.59
N LEU A 104 -8.28 4.29 -1.65
CA LEU A 104 -7.28 3.27 -2.01
C LEU A 104 -5.93 3.90 -2.34
N PHE A 105 -5.92 5.06 -2.98
CA PHE A 105 -4.72 5.80 -3.34
C PHE A 105 -4.00 6.32 -2.08
N TYR A 106 -4.74 6.88 -1.13
CA TYR A 106 -4.21 7.28 0.18
C TYR A 106 -3.59 6.09 0.94
N TYR A 107 -4.34 5.01 1.13
CA TYR A 107 -3.85 3.84 1.87
C TYR A 107 -2.75 3.08 1.11
N GLY A 108 -2.76 3.09 -0.22
CA GLY A 108 -1.71 2.50 -1.05
C GLY A 108 -0.38 3.24 -0.93
N ALA A 109 -0.40 4.58 -0.95
CA ALA A 109 0.79 5.38 -0.67
C ALA A 109 1.28 5.15 0.77
N PHE A 110 0.36 5.06 1.74
CA PHE A 110 0.69 4.77 3.14
C PHE A 110 1.47 3.46 3.33
N GLN A 111 1.06 2.39 2.62
CA GLN A 111 1.74 1.09 2.69
C GLN A 111 3.23 1.16 2.33
N LEU A 112 3.67 2.16 1.56
CA LEU A 112 5.08 2.32 1.21
C LEU A 112 5.90 2.97 2.33
N PHE A 113 5.28 3.83 3.14
CA PHE A 113 5.95 4.43 4.31
C PHE A 113 6.09 3.41 5.44
N ASP A 114 5.08 2.57 5.65
CA ASP A 114 5.07 1.58 6.73
C ASP A 114 6.02 0.40 6.44
N ASN A 115 6.22 0.07 5.16
CA ASN A 115 7.08 -1.04 4.73
C ASN A 115 8.58 -0.71 4.66
N THR A 116 9.06 0.37 5.28
CA THR A 116 10.51 0.56 5.53
C THR A 116 11.01 -0.40 6.62
N PHE A 117 10.93 -1.70 6.35
CA PHE A 117 11.64 -2.69 7.14
C PHE A 117 13.13 -2.54 6.86
N PRO A 118 13.97 -2.27 7.87
CA PRO A 118 15.41 -2.35 7.69
C PRO A 118 15.77 -3.79 7.30
N SER A 119 16.18 -3.98 6.04
CA SER A 119 16.64 -5.25 5.52
C SER A 119 18.02 -5.54 6.11
N TYR A 120 18.06 -6.18 7.27
CA TYR A 120 19.29 -6.71 7.87
C TYR A 120 19.66 -8.09 7.31
N VAL A 121 18.77 -8.69 6.50
CA VAL A 121 18.96 -10.02 5.90
C VAL A 121 18.96 -9.86 4.39
N THR A 122 20.10 -10.12 3.77
CA THR A 122 20.27 -10.26 2.33
C THR A 122 20.42 -11.74 2.01
N VAL A 123 19.57 -12.25 1.12
CA VAL A 123 19.71 -13.60 0.57
C VAL A 123 20.46 -13.49 -0.75
N GLU A 124 21.53 -14.28 -0.93
CA GLU A 124 22.21 -14.34 -2.22
C GLU A 124 21.26 -14.88 -3.30
N THR A 125 21.17 -14.16 -4.41
CA THR A 125 20.39 -14.60 -5.56
C THR A 125 21.02 -15.83 -6.20
N SER A 126 20.21 -16.74 -6.74
CA SER A 126 20.72 -17.86 -7.54
C SER A 126 21.64 -17.36 -8.65
N LYS A 127 22.79 -18.03 -8.84
CA LYS A 127 23.73 -17.74 -9.95
C LYS A 127 23.13 -18.03 -11.32
N LYS A 128 22.06 -18.84 -11.38
CA LYS A 128 21.36 -19.24 -12.59
C LYS A 128 19.85 -19.16 -12.32
N PRO A 129 19.27 -17.96 -12.25
CA PRO A 129 17.83 -17.83 -12.06
C PRO A 129 17.10 -18.40 -13.28
N TYR A 130 15.90 -18.96 -13.06
CA TYR A 130 15.02 -19.29 -14.16
C TYR A 130 14.60 -17.99 -14.87
N VAL A 131 14.74 -17.95 -16.18
CA VAL A 131 14.33 -16.81 -17.00
C VAL A 131 12.98 -17.15 -17.61
N PHE A 132 11.96 -16.36 -17.26
CA PHE A 132 10.62 -16.56 -17.81
C PHE A 132 10.58 -16.20 -19.30
N GLU A 133 9.96 -17.07 -20.08
CA GLU A 133 9.58 -16.77 -21.47
C GLU A 133 8.26 -15.99 -21.50
N PHE A 134 8.08 -15.16 -22.52
CA PHE A 134 6.90 -14.33 -22.71
C PHE A 134 6.19 -14.67 -24.03
N ASP A 135 4.86 -14.74 -23.98
CA ASP A 135 3.99 -14.87 -25.15
C ASP A 135 2.70 -14.09 -24.86
N LYS A 136 2.86 -12.76 -24.74
CA LYS A 136 1.86 -11.87 -24.17
C LYS A 136 0.65 -11.73 -25.09
N ARG A 137 -0.54 -11.85 -24.51
CA ARG A 137 -1.82 -11.53 -25.14
C ARG A 137 -2.53 -10.46 -24.32
N GLU A 138 -3.31 -9.61 -25.00
CA GLU A 138 -4.17 -8.66 -24.31
C GLU A 138 -5.30 -9.41 -23.58
N ASN A 139 -5.56 -9.03 -22.34
CA ASN A 139 -6.73 -9.49 -21.58
C ASN A 139 -7.58 -8.30 -21.15
N LYS A 140 -8.72 -8.11 -21.83
CA LYS A 140 -9.62 -6.98 -21.59
C LYS A 140 -10.23 -7.00 -20.18
N ASP A 141 -10.54 -8.18 -19.66
CA ASP A 141 -11.13 -8.31 -18.32
C ASP A 141 -10.12 -7.89 -17.26
N VAL A 142 -8.87 -8.36 -17.37
CA VAL A 142 -7.77 -7.93 -16.48
C VAL A 142 -7.55 -6.42 -16.57
N LYS A 143 -7.52 -5.84 -17.78
CA LYS A 143 -7.39 -4.39 -17.95
C LYS A 143 -8.56 -3.63 -17.33
N ASN A 144 -9.78 -4.12 -17.45
CA ASN A 144 -10.97 -3.49 -16.85
C ASN A 144 -10.92 -3.57 -15.32
N GLU A 145 -10.53 -4.70 -14.76
CA GLU A 145 -10.36 -4.89 -13.32
C GLU A 145 -9.24 -4.00 -12.76
N ILE A 146 -8.08 -3.95 -13.43
CA ILE A 146 -6.95 -3.07 -13.06
C ILE A 146 -7.32 -1.59 -13.17
N ASN A 147 -8.29 -1.20 -13.99
CA ASN A 147 -8.75 0.19 -14.11
C ASN A 147 -9.90 0.56 -13.16
N SER A 148 -10.62 -0.41 -12.62
CA SER A 148 -11.82 -0.17 -11.79
C SER A 148 -11.65 -0.54 -10.32
N THR A 149 -10.64 -1.35 -9.97
CA THR A 149 -10.42 -1.87 -8.61
C THR A 149 -9.12 -1.35 -7.97
N GLY A 150 -8.73 -1.91 -6.82
CA GLY A 150 -7.44 -1.68 -6.15
C GLY A 150 -6.31 -2.62 -6.58
N ILE A 151 -6.48 -3.40 -7.66
CA ILE A 151 -5.43 -4.29 -8.17
C ILE A 151 -4.26 -3.46 -8.71
N LEU A 152 -3.04 -3.77 -8.26
CA LEU A 152 -1.81 -3.06 -8.63
C LEU A 152 -1.10 -3.71 -9.82
N SER A 153 -1.11 -5.03 -9.90
CA SER A 153 -0.55 -5.81 -11.01
C SER A 153 -1.22 -7.18 -11.11
N TYR A 154 -1.11 -7.80 -12.28
CA TYR A 154 -1.61 -9.13 -12.56
C TYR A 154 -0.68 -9.85 -13.55
N LEU A 155 -0.31 -11.09 -13.20
CA LEU A 155 0.49 -11.98 -14.03
C LEU A 155 -0.25 -13.31 -14.23
N LEU A 156 -0.26 -13.82 -15.46
CA LEU A 156 -0.75 -15.15 -15.79
C LEU A 156 0.35 -15.97 -16.44
N PHE A 157 0.67 -17.10 -15.82
CA PHE A 157 1.66 -18.06 -16.28
C PHE A 157 0.96 -19.34 -16.78
N GLU A 158 1.11 -19.64 -18.07
CA GLU A 158 0.50 -20.79 -18.73
C GLU A 158 1.55 -21.48 -19.60
N ASN A 159 1.60 -22.81 -19.56
CA ASN A 159 2.43 -23.63 -20.45
C ASN A 159 3.91 -23.19 -20.51
N GLY A 160 4.49 -22.81 -19.36
CA GLY A 160 5.89 -22.40 -19.29
C GLY A 160 6.16 -20.93 -19.61
N LYS A 161 5.13 -20.13 -19.94
CA LYS A 161 5.27 -18.75 -20.40
C LYS A 161 4.37 -17.79 -19.64
N ILE A 162 4.80 -16.54 -19.52
CA ILE A 162 3.95 -15.44 -19.06
C ILE A 162 3.13 -14.94 -20.26
N VAL A 163 1.81 -15.12 -20.16
CA VAL A 163 0.85 -14.80 -21.24
C VAL A 163 0.04 -13.54 -20.96
N VAL A 164 -0.09 -13.12 -19.69
CA VAL A 164 -0.64 -11.80 -19.30
C VAL A 164 0.28 -11.20 -18.27
N ASP A 165 0.60 -9.93 -18.45
CA ASP A 165 1.47 -9.14 -17.57
C ASP A 165 1.00 -7.69 -17.64
N GLU A 166 0.14 -7.33 -16.70
CA GLU A 166 -0.53 -6.03 -16.66
C GLU A 166 -0.22 -5.36 -15.32
N ILE A 167 0.05 -4.06 -15.37
CA ILE A 167 0.34 -3.22 -14.22
C ILE A 167 -0.61 -2.02 -14.22
N THR A 168 -0.91 -1.51 -13.03
CA THR A 168 -1.70 -0.29 -12.84
C THR A 168 -1.19 0.85 -13.74
N PRO A 169 -2.07 1.65 -14.37
CA PRO A 169 -1.65 2.71 -15.27
C PRO A 169 -1.12 3.94 -14.53
N LYS A 170 -0.41 4.80 -15.27
CA LYS A 170 0.17 6.07 -14.80
C LYS A 170 -0.82 6.95 -14.03
N ASN A 171 -2.02 7.13 -14.57
CA ASN A 171 -3.06 7.95 -13.96
C ASN A 171 -3.79 7.30 -12.76
N ARG A 172 -3.30 6.14 -12.26
CA ARG A 172 -3.82 5.46 -11.07
C ARG A 172 -2.71 5.26 -10.03
N PHE A 173 -2.28 4.03 -9.80
CA PHE A 173 -1.35 3.70 -8.71
C PHE A 173 0.11 3.63 -9.16
N ALA A 174 0.42 3.82 -10.45
CA ALA A 174 1.79 3.71 -10.95
C ALA A 174 2.73 4.84 -10.52
N ILE A 175 2.18 5.86 -9.86
CA ILE A 175 2.97 6.88 -9.18
C ILE A 175 3.85 6.28 -8.07
N PHE A 176 3.39 5.18 -7.47
CA PHE A 176 4.01 4.57 -6.31
C PHE A 176 4.16 3.04 -6.42
N PHE A 177 3.66 2.44 -7.50
CA PHE A 177 3.79 1.02 -7.79
C PHE A 177 4.28 0.79 -9.21
N ASP A 178 5.51 0.28 -9.33
CA ASP A 178 6.15 -0.06 -10.59
C ASP A 178 6.85 -1.44 -10.51
N ASN A 179 7.58 -1.80 -11.56
CA ASN A 179 8.27 -3.09 -11.65
C ASN A 179 9.40 -3.26 -10.61
N GLU A 180 9.86 -2.17 -9.98
CA GLU A 180 10.90 -2.20 -8.96
C GLU A 180 10.32 -2.18 -7.53
N THR A 181 9.02 -1.91 -7.42
CA THR A 181 8.32 -1.77 -6.15
C THR A 181 8.19 -3.12 -5.45
N LYS A 182 8.76 -3.21 -4.25
CA LYS A 182 8.56 -4.36 -3.35
C LYS A 182 7.30 -4.16 -2.55
N TRP A 183 6.30 -5.00 -2.78
CA TRP A 183 5.01 -4.92 -2.10
C TRP A 183 4.86 -5.99 -1.02
N GLY A 184 4.18 -5.65 0.07
CA GLY A 184 3.88 -6.59 1.15
C GLY A 184 3.05 -7.76 0.63
N SER A 185 3.59 -8.98 0.74
CA SER A 185 2.91 -10.21 0.27
C SER A 185 1.90 -10.76 1.28
N ALA A 186 1.81 -10.14 2.47
CA ALA A 186 0.97 -10.57 3.58
C ALA A 186 1.12 -12.09 3.86
N SER A 187 0.00 -12.83 3.92
CA SER A 187 0.03 -14.26 4.24
C SER A 187 0.61 -15.16 3.14
N VAL A 188 0.91 -14.64 1.94
CA VAL A 188 1.60 -15.43 0.89
C VAL A 188 2.98 -15.88 1.37
N GLY A 189 3.63 -15.13 2.26
CA GLY A 189 4.91 -15.52 2.87
C GLY A 189 4.85 -16.88 3.59
N LYS A 190 3.70 -17.29 4.12
CA LYS A 190 3.52 -18.60 4.78
C LYS A 190 3.75 -19.75 3.81
N SER A 191 3.31 -19.61 2.56
CA SER A 191 3.53 -20.63 1.52
C SER A 191 5.01 -20.79 1.17
N ILE A 192 5.78 -19.70 1.16
CA ILE A 192 7.23 -19.74 0.94
C ILE A 192 7.93 -20.44 2.10
N VAL A 193 7.54 -20.13 3.34
CA VAL A 193 8.05 -20.83 4.53
C VAL A 193 7.74 -22.33 4.45
N SER A 194 6.50 -22.72 4.12
CA SER A 194 6.13 -24.13 3.95
C SER A 194 6.95 -24.84 2.88
N TYR A 195 7.27 -24.16 1.77
CA TYR A 195 8.14 -24.71 0.73
C TYR A 195 9.55 -25.00 1.25
N VAL A 196 10.16 -24.06 1.97
CA VAL A 196 11.48 -24.24 2.60
C VAL A 196 11.45 -25.34 3.65
N THR A 197 10.40 -25.40 4.48
CA THR A 197 10.20 -26.47 5.46
C THR A 197 10.12 -27.85 4.78
N GLY A 198 9.41 -27.98 3.65
CA GLY A 198 9.37 -29.21 2.88
C GLY A 198 10.76 -29.66 2.40
N HIS A 199 11.57 -28.72 1.91
CA HIS A 199 12.97 -28.99 1.55
C HIS A 199 13.83 -29.40 2.75
N ALA A 200 13.63 -28.80 3.92
CA ALA A 200 14.33 -29.17 5.14
C ALA A 200 14.00 -30.61 5.58
N ILE A 201 12.74 -31.02 5.43
CA ILE A 201 12.32 -32.42 5.67
C ILE A 201 12.99 -33.36 4.65
N CYS A 202 12.92 -33.04 3.36
CA CYS A 202 13.57 -33.87 2.33
C CYS A 202 15.09 -33.96 2.51
N GLY A 203 15.72 -32.90 3.04
CA GLY A 203 17.14 -32.85 3.36
C GLY A 203 17.53 -33.57 4.65
N GLY A 204 16.57 -34.06 5.44
CA GLY A 204 16.80 -34.73 6.72
C GLY A 204 17.18 -33.78 7.87
N TYR A 205 16.97 -32.47 7.72
CA TYR A 205 17.12 -31.50 8.80
C TYR A 205 15.94 -31.52 9.78
N ILE A 206 14.78 -31.96 9.31
CA ILE A 206 13.58 -32.23 10.11
C ILE A 206 13.16 -33.65 9.79
N ASP A 207 12.99 -34.51 10.81
CA ASP A 207 12.79 -35.94 10.60
C ASP A 207 11.56 -36.27 9.74
N SER A 208 10.43 -35.58 9.97
CA SER A 208 9.21 -35.78 9.19
C SER A 208 8.18 -34.66 9.41
N ILE A 209 7.06 -34.74 8.70
CA ILE A 209 5.87 -33.91 8.97
C ILE A 209 5.30 -34.10 10.38
N ASN A 210 5.62 -35.22 11.04
CA ASN A 210 5.16 -35.54 12.39
C ASN A 210 6.15 -35.12 13.47
N SER A 211 7.27 -34.49 13.10
CA SER A 211 8.24 -33.99 14.08
C SER A 211 7.56 -33.03 15.05
N GLU A 212 7.90 -33.17 16.32
CA GLU A 212 7.41 -32.31 17.39
C GLU A 212 8.31 -31.09 17.55
N ILE A 213 7.71 -29.94 17.80
CA ILE A 213 8.42 -28.70 18.11
C ILE A 213 8.68 -28.69 19.63
N ASN A 214 9.73 -29.39 20.07
CA ASN A 214 10.07 -29.57 21.49
C ASN A 214 11.56 -29.34 21.80
N ASP A 215 12.36 -28.99 20.79
CA ASP A 215 13.81 -28.87 20.83
C ASP A 215 14.30 -27.43 21.02
N TRP A 216 13.39 -26.44 21.01
CA TRP A 216 13.74 -25.03 21.18
C TRP A 216 13.44 -24.54 22.61
N PRO A 217 14.45 -24.16 23.42
CA PRO A 217 14.21 -23.71 24.79
C PRO A 217 13.24 -22.52 24.94
N LEU A 218 13.12 -21.67 23.91
CA LEU A 218 12.28 -20.47 23.93
C LEU A 218 10.77 -20.77 23.92
N ILE A 219 10.35 -21.95 23.45
CA ILE A 219 8.93 -22.31 23.34
C ILE A 219 8.46 -23.19 24.49
N LYS A 220 9.35 -23.54 25.43
CA LYS A 220 9.02 -24.43 26.54
C LYS A 220 7.89 -23.84 27.40
N ASN A 221 6.92 -24.67 27.76
CA ASN A 221 5.69 -24.30 28.47
C ASN A 221 4.80 -23.28 27.71
N THR A 222 4.92 -23.19 26.39
CA THR A 222 3.99 -22.43 25.53
C THR A 222 2.99 -23.35 24.85
N LEU A 223 2.00 -22.77 24.16
CA LEU A 223 1.04 -23.53 23.36
C LEU A 223 1.73 -24.37 22.24
N TYR A 224 2.93 -23.98 21.83
CA TYR A 224 3.66 -24.66 20.75
C TYR A 224 4.55 -25.82 21.23
N ASP A 225 4.76 -25.95 22.54
CA ASP A 225 5.61 -26.99 23.13
C ASP A 225 5.04 -28.39 22.86
N GLY A 226 5.81 -29.24 22.19
CA GLY A 226 5.41 -30.60 21.84
C GLY A 226 4.33 -30.69 20.74
N GLN A 227 3.99 -29.59 20.07
CA GLN A 227 3.08 -29.63 18.93
C GLN A 227 3.74 -30.27 17.71
N LYS A 228 2.97 -30.99 16.89
CA LYS A 228 3.46 -31.47 15.59
C LYS A 228 3.60 -30.33 14.60
N LEU A 229 4.58 -30.43 13.71
CA LEU A 229 4.87 -29.44 12.67
C LEU A 229 3.67 -29.19 11.75
N ILE A 230 2.92 -30.25 11.41
CA ILE A 230 1.64 -30.17 10.71
C ILE A 230 0.57 -30.77 11.63
N ASN A 231 -0.44 -29.98 11.95
CA ASN A 231 -1.57 -30.34 12.82
C ASN A 231 -2.87 -30.34 12.02
#